data_AF-A0A250F9S7-F1
#
_entry.id   AF-A0A250F9S7-F1
#
_cell.length_a   1.000
_cell.length_b   1.000
_cell.length_c   1.000
_cell.angle_alpha   90.00
_cell.angle_beta   90.00
_cell.angle_gamma   90.00
#
_symmetry.space_group_name_H-M   'P 1'
#
loop_
_entity.id
_entity.type
_entity.pdbx_description
1 polymer ?
#
loop_
_entity_poly.entity_id
_entity_poly.type
_entity_poly.pdbx_seq_one_letter_code
_entity_poly.pdbx_strand_id
1 'polypeptide(L)'
;MNDDIILKSRYNNITFSEKYKGKRGGIVEVFNNGKQRKQEYNKNLNALKILADMGERYRMLPIIEDGNKNPDAFNLKTKKYTDIKIAESTNAKNIIQSAMKEASKQKASEVIIHLPIKPDSYKQMYRSLRNKLNEGHYQSLEILTVIYPNNQVKIYNLNRIREYIKKTPQI
;
A
#
# COMPACT_ATOMS: atom_id res chain seq x y z
N MET A 1 -10.65 -18.91 15.06
CA MET A 1 -9.97 -19.54 13.91
C MET A 1 -8.61 -18.88 13.78
N ASN A 2 -7.54 -19.62 14.10
CA ASN A 2 -6.19 -19.21 13.74
C ASN A 2 -6.04 -19.50 12.24
N ASP A 3 -6.39 -18.51 11.43
CA ASP A 3 -5.96 -18.50 10.05
C ASP A 3 -4.43 -18.34 10.08
N ASP A 4 -3.70 -19.42 9.83
CA ASP A 4 -2.25 -19.37 9.74
C ASP A 4 -1.86 -18.36 8.66
N ILE A 5 -1.29 -17.24 9.10
CA ILE A 5 -0.76 -16.21 8.20
C ILE A 5 0.56 -16.74 7.66
N ILE A 6 0.51 -17.30 6.45
CA ILE A 6 1.70 -17.80 5.75
C ILE A 6 2.33 -16.63 4.97
N LEU A 7 3.44 -16.12 5.47
CA LEU A 7 4.32 -15.24 4.70
C LEU A 7 5.20 -16.08 3.74
N LYS A 8 5.74 -15.44 2.71
CA LYS A 8 6.82 -15.98 1.87
C LYS A 8 7.94 -16.52 2.76
N SER A 9 8.53 -17.65 2.35
CA SER A 9 9.57 -18.38 3.08
C SER A 9 10.72 -17.52 3.60
N ARG A 10 11.11 -16.48 2.85
CA ARG A 10 12.13 -15.49 3.25
C ARG A 10 11.86 -14.78 4.58
N TYR A 11 10.61 -14.78 5.05
CA TYR A 11 10.19 -14.13 6.30
C TYR A 11 9.92 -15.13 7.44
N ASN A 12 10.13 -16.44 7.22
CA ASN A 12 9.77 -17.48 8.20
C ASN A 12 10.47 -17.32 9.56
N ASN A 13 11.69 -16.78 9.56
CA ASN A 13 12.47 -16.58 10.79
C ASN A 13 12.25 -15.20 11.42
N ILE A 14 11.33 -14.39 10.87
CA ILE A 14 11.01 -13.07 11.40
C ILE A 14 9.85 -13.20 12.38
N THR A 15 10.07 -12.78 13.61
CA THR A 15 9.01 -12.63 14.61
C THR A 15 8.50 -11.21 14.65
N PHE A 16 7.26 -11.02 15.09
CA PHE A 16 6.60 -9.73 15.13
C PHE A 16 5.99 -9.46 16.50
N SER A 17 5.92 -8.18 16.90
CA SER A 17 5.25 -7.72 18.10
C SER A 17 4.31 -6.57 17.79
N GLU A 18 3.21 -6.47 18.55
CA GLU A 18 2.29 -5.33 18.43
C GLU A 18 3.03 -4.04 18.81
N LYS A 19 3.08 -3.09 17.88
CA LYS A 19 3.65 -1.76 18.10
C LYS A 19 2.59 -0.71 18.34
N TYR A 20 1.40 -0.92 17.79
CA TYR A 20 0.29 0.02 17.88
C TYR A 20 -1.05 -0.70 17.75
N LYS A 21 -2.00 -0.29 18.59
CA LYS A 21 -3.40 -0.68 18.53
C LYS A 21 -4.24 0.56 18.23
N GLY A 22 -4.96 0.52 17.12
CA GLY A 22 -5.80 1.62 16.66
C GLY A 22 -7.16 1.67 17.34
N LYS A 23 -7.80 2.84 17.26
CA LYS A 23 -9.09 3.14 17.92
C LYS A 23 -10.22 2.18 17.57
N ARG A 24 -10.20 1.62 16.35
CA ARG A 24 -11.21 0.67 15.85
C ARG A 24 -10.75 -0.79 15.90
N GLY A 25 -9.78 -1.10 16.76
CA GLY A 25 -9.28 -2.47 16.95
C GLY A 25 -8.32 -2.96 15.85
N GLY A 26 -7.88 -2.07 14.95
CA GLY A 26 -6.80 -2.37 14.01
C GLY A 26 -5.46 -2.46 14.73
N ILE A 27 -4.47 -3.09 14.10
CA ILE A 27 -3.15 -3.29 14.70
C ILE A 27 -2.03 -3.03 13.70
N VAL A 28 -0.90 -2.54 14.20
CA VAL A 28 0.37 -2.55 13.49
C VAL A 28 1.35 -3.40 14.27
N GLU A 29 1.78 -4.48 13.66
CA GLU A 29 2.86 -5.34 14.15
C GLU A 29 4.17 -4.96 13.47
N VAL A 30 5.26 -4.94 14.22
CA VAL A 30 6.62 -4.66 13.69
C VAL A 30 7.52 -5.86 13.93
N PHE A 31 8.47 -6.07 13.01
CA PHE A 31 9.46 -7.13 13.16
C PHE A 31 10.34 -6.91 14.38
N ASN A 32 10.65 -7.99 15.11
CA ASN A 32 11.59 -7.96 16.24
C ASN A 32 13.04 -8.15 15.79
N ASN A 33 13.25 -8.69 14.58
CA ASN A 33 14.55 -8.97 13.99
C ASN A 33 14.60 -8.43 12.56
N GLY A 34 15.75 -7.88 12.15
CA GLY A 34 15.93 -7.22 10.85
C GLY A 34 15.89 -5.69 10.94
N LYS A 35 15.91 -5.02 9.79
CA LYS A 35 15.94 -3.55 9.70
C LYS A 35 15.19 -3.04 8.47
N GLN A 36 14.65 -1.83 8.57
CA GLN A 36 14.33 -0.96 7.43
C GLN A 36 15.23 0.28 7.54
N ARG A 37 15.34 1.08 6.48
CA ARG A 37 15.99 2.39 6.60
C ARG A 37 15.16 3.25 7.56
N LYS A 38 15.83 3.94 8.51
CA LYS A 38 15.15 4.68 9.60
C LYS A 38 14.07 5.65 9.12
N GLN A 39 14.32 6.33 8.00
CA GLN A 39 13.36 7.28 7.42
C GLN A 39 12.11 6.56 6.85
N GLU A 40 12.31 5.47 6.11
CA GLU A 40 11.22 4.65 5.55
C GLU A 40 10.40 4.00 6.66
N TYR A 41 11.06 3.47 7.70
CA TYR A 41 10.39 2.88 8.86
C TYR A 41 9.37 3.83 9.49
N ASN A 42 9.79 5.05 9.82
CA ASN A 42 8.90 6.02 10.48
C ASN A 42 7.75 6.45 9.57
N LYS A 43 8.03 6.66 8.28
CA LYS A 43 7.04 7.00 7.26
C LYS A 43 5.98 5.92 7.11
N ASN A 44 6.41 4.66 6.99
CA ASN A 44 5.55 3.49 6.85
C ASN A 44 4.73 3.27 8.12
N LEU A 45 5.35 3.31 9.29
CA LEU A 45 4.67 3.17 10.57
C LEU A 45 3.56 4.21 10.75
N ASN A 46 3.81 5.47 10.40
CA ASN A 46 2.81 6.53 10.52
C ASN A 46 1.61 6.31 9.58
N ALA A 47 1.85 5.90 8.33
CA ALA A 47 0.77 5.56 7.41
C ALA A 47 -0.07 4.38 7.93
N LEU A 48 0.59 3.34 8.44
CA LEU A 48 -0.09 2.15 8.97
C LEU A 48 -0.87 2.43 10.25
N LYS A 49 -0.41 3.35 11.12
CA LYS A 49 -1.17 3.78 12.30
C LYS A 49 -2.51 4.40 11.94
N ILE A 50 -2.56 5.22 10.89
CA ILE A 50 -3.81 5.81 10.39
C ILE A 50 -4.78 4.70 9.94
N LEU A 51 -4.27 3.68 9.24
CA LEU A 51 -5.09 2.53 8.81
C LEU A 51 -5.54 1.66 9.99
N ALA A 52 -4.69 1.47 10.99
CA ALA A 52 -5.06 0.76 12.22
C ALA A 52 -6.16 1.48 13.00
N ASP A 53 -6.13 2.82 13.03
CA ASP A 53 -7.21 3.64 13.58
C ASP A 53 -8.55 3.41 12.85
N MET A 54 -8.51 2.92 11.61
CA MET A 54 -9.68 2.53 10.83
C MET A 54 -10.07 1.06 10.96
N GLY A 55 -9.34 0.27 11.74
CA GLY A 55 -9.62 -1.16 11.96
C GLY A 55 -8.80 -2.10 11.09
N GLU A 56 -7.92 -1.58 10.22
CA GLU A 56 -7.07 -2.42 9.38
C GLU A 56 -5.88 -2.99 10.17
N ARG A 57 -5.33 -4.10 9.68
CA ARG A 57 -4.34 -4.90 10.42
C ARG A 57 -3.14 -5.20 9.52
N TYR A 58 -1.95 -4.74 9.90
CA TYR A 58 -0.74 -4.87 9.09
C TYR A 58 0.47 -5.35 9.90
N ARG A 59 1.36 -6.09 9.24
CA ARG A 59 2.75 -6.35 9.67
C ARG A 59 3.70 -5.50 8.84
N MET A 60 4.56 -4.71 9.45
CA MET A 60 5.71 -4.12 8.77
C MET A 60 6.76 -5.19 8.51
N LEU A 61 7.37 -5.20 7.33
CA LEU A 61 8.33 -6.22 6.93
C LEU A 61 9.77 -5.66 6.94
N PRO A 62 10.76 -6.41 7.43
CA PRO A 62 12.15 -5.98 7.35
C PRO A 62 12.70 -6.14 5.93
N ILE A 63 13.80 -5.45 5.64
CA ILE A 63 14.62 -5.71 4.47
C ILE A 63 15.36 -7.04 4.69
N ILE A 64 15.19 -7.97 3.76
CA ILE A 64 16.03 -9.17 3.64
C ILE A 64 17.05 -8.91 2.51
N GLU A 65 18.33 -9.09 2.83
CA GLU A 65 19.47 -8.83 1.94
C GLU A 65 19.78 -10.06 1.06
N ASP A 66 18.82 -10.44 0.21
CA ASP A 66 18.93 -11.62 -0.67
C ASP A 66 18.82 -11.26 -2.16
N GLY A 67 19.00 -9.98 -2.51
CA GLY A 67 18.93 -9.46 -3.88
C GLY A 67 17.50 -9.27 -4.42
N ASN A 68 16.48 -9.79 -3.73
CA ASN A 68 15.08 -9.61 -4.13
C ASN A 68 14.49 -8.28 -3.62
N LYS A 69 13.41 -7.83 -4.26
CA LYS A 69 12.65 -6.66 -3.79
C LYS A 69 11.89 -6.99 -2.51
N ASN A 70 11.87 -6.01 -1.60
CA ASN A 70 11.26 -6.12 -0.28
C ASN A 70 10.01 -5.23 -0.22
N PRO A 71 8.80 -5.80 -0.09
CA PRO A 71 7.61 -5.02 0.24
C PRO A 71 7.73 -4.39 1.63
N ASP A 72 7.04 -3.27 1.84
CA ASP A 72 7.05 -2.55 3.11
C ASP A 72 6.25 -3.24 4.21
N ALA A 73 5.12 -3.84 3.84
CA ALA A 73 4.17 -4.41 4.78
C ALA A 73 3.39 -5.60 4.20
N PHE A 74 2.70 -6.30 5.10
CA PHE A 74 1.75 -7.36 4.79
C PHE A 74 0.41 -7.06 5.45
N ASN A 75 -0.66 -7.01 4.66
CA ASN A 75 -2.02 -6.84 5.15
C ASN A 75 -2.55 -8.17 5.68
N LEU A 76 -2.87 -8.23 6.96
CA LEU A 76 -3.30 -9.46 7.65
C LEU A 76 -4.73 -9.87 7.27
N LYS A 77 -5.55 -8.91 6.82
CA LYS A 77 -6.93 -9.16 6.41
C LYS A 77 -7.01 -9.63 4.96
N THR A 78 -6.31 -8.97 4.05
CA THR A 78 -6.33 -9.31 2.62
C THR A 78 -5.29 -10.37 2.25
N LYS A 79 -4.37 -10.70 3.17
CA LYS A 79 -3.22 -11.61 2.97
C LYS A 79 -2.31 -11.18 1.82
N LYS A 80 -2.14 -9.86 1.63
CA LYS A 80 -1.41 -9.26 0.50
C LYS A 80 -0.18 -8.48 0.94
N TYR A 81 0.86 -8.58 0.11
CA TYR A 81 2.02 -7.70 0.20
C TYR A 81 1.67 -6.30 -0.28
N THR A 82 2.13 -5.33 0.50
CA THR A 82 1.79 -3.92 0.36
C THR A 82 3.06 -3.08 0.25
N ASP A 83 3.07 -2.19 -0.73
CA ASP A 83 4.08 -1.14 -0.90
C ASP A 83 3.47 0.21 -0.45
N ILE A 84 4.23 1.02 0.28
CA ILE A 84 3.77 2.26 0.89
C ILE A 84 4.55 3.42 0.29
N LYS A 85 3.84 4.33 -0.39
CA LYS A 85 4.41 5.55 -0.93
C LYS A 85 3.95 6.76 -0.13
N ILE A 86 4.90 7.52 0.40
CA ILE A 86 4.63 8.86 0.92
C ILE A 86 4.90 9.89 -0.19
N ALA A 87 3.90 10.70 -0.52
CA ALA A 87 4.02 11.73 -1.54
C ALA A 87 4.71 12.98 -0.99
N GLU A 88 5.88 13.32 -1.53
CA GLU A 88 6.64 14.52 -1.14
C GLU A 88 6.47 15.68 -2.14
N SER A 89 5.73 15.45 -3.23
CA SER A 89 5.40 16.46 -4.23
C SER A 89 3.89 16.65 -4.33
N THR A 90 3.45 17.75 -4.94
CA THR A 90 2.04 18.02 -5.22
C THR A 90 1.60 17.58 -6.61
N ASN A 91 2.54 17.20 -7.49
CA ASN A 91 2.26 16.81 -8.87
C ASN A 91 1.43 15.51 -8.91
N ALA A 92 0.13 15.68 -9.09
CA ALA A 92 -0.88 14.63 -9.06
C ALA A 92 -0.54 13.43 -9.96
N LYS A 93 -0.12 13.67 -11.20
CA LYS A 93 0.21 12.62 -12.16
C LYS A 93 1.41 11.80 -11.70
N ASN A 94 2.47 12.47 -11.25
CA ASN A 94 3.71 11.81 -10.87
C ASN A 94 3.55 10.98 -9.59
N ILE A 95 2.80 11.48 -8.60
CA ILE A 95 2.51 10.76 -7.36
C ILE A 95 1.90 9.39 -7.65
N ILE A 96 0.79 9.36 -8.39
CA ILE A 96 0.06 8.12 -8.65
C ILE A 96 0.84 7.18 -9.57
N GLN A 97 1.46 7.69 -10.63
CA GLN A 97 2.17 6.82 -11.58
C GLN A 97 3.45 6.22 -10.98
N SER A 98 4.19 6.98 -10.16
CA SER A 98 5.39 6.46 -9.50
C SER A 98 5.05 5.38 -8.48
N ALA A 99 4.07 5.63 -7.61
CA ALA A 99 3.61 4.65 -6.62
C ALA A 99 3.14 3.35 -7.27
N MET A 100 2.26 3.45 -8.26
CA MET A 100 1.72 2.27 -8.97
C MET A 100 2.83 1.49 -9.72
N LYS A 101 3.78 2.20 -10.34
CA LYS A 101 4.91 1.57 -11.05
C LYS A 101 5.84 0.84 -10.09
N GLU A 102 6.14 1.43 -8.94
CA GLU A 102 7.00 0.84 -7.93
C GLU A 102 6.37 -0.42 -7.33
N ALA A 103 5.13 -0.32 -6.84
CA ALA A 103 4.39 -1.45 -6.30
C ALA A 103 4.24 -2.60 -7.30
N SER A 104 3.95 -2.29 -8.58
CA SER A 104 3.84 -3.30 -9.63
C SER A 104 5.18 -3.98 -9.93
N LYS A 105 6.31 -3.26 -9.94
CA LYS A 105 7.65 -3.85 -10.08
C LYS A 105 7.99 -4.80 -8.93
N GLN A 106 7.51 -4.50 -7.73
CA GLN A 106 7.71 -5.34 -6.55
C GLN A 106 6.75 -6.54 -6.49
N LYS A 107 5.86 -6.69 -7.50
CA LYS A 107 4.80 -7.70 -7.52
C LYS A 107 3.92 -7.63 -6.26
N ALA A 108 3.72 -6.43 -5.73
CA ALA A 108 2.72 -6.20 -4.70
C ALA A 108 1.32 -6.35 -5.32
N SER A 109 0.35 -6.69 -4.46
CA SER A 109 -1.07 -6.75 -4.83
C SER A 109 -1.85 -5.56 -4.25
N GLU A 110 -1.24 -4.87 -3.29
CA GLU A 110 -1.79 -3.70 -2.61
C GLU A 110 -0.77 -2.56 -2.63
N VAL A 111 -1.24 -1.34 -2.79
CA VAL A 111 -0.43 -0.12 -2.68
C VAL A 111 -1.13 0.90 -1.80
N ILE A 112 -0.39 1.48 -0.88
CA ILE A 112 -0.85 2.58 -0.03
C ILE A 112 -0.15 3.85 -0.48
N ILE A 113 -0.91 4.90 -0.78
CA ILE A 113 -0.39 6.24 -1.06
C ILE A 113 -0.81 7.16 0.07
N HIS A 114 0.14 7.65 0.84
CA HIS A 114 -0.09 8.68 1.84
C HIS A 114 0.26 10.06 1.27
N LEU A 115 -0.73 10.94 1.28
CA LEU A 115 -0.63 12.32 0.81
C LEU A 115 -0.54 13.26 2.02
N PRO A 116 0.66 13.55 2.56
CA PRO A 116 0.80 14.52 3.64
C PRO A 116 0.46 15.94 3.16
N ILE A 117 0.63 16.21 1.88
CA ILE A 117 0.33 17.50 1.24
C ILE A 117 -0.76 17.28 0.18
N LYS A 118 -1.68 18.24 0.06
CA LYS A 118 -2.73 18.20 -0.97
C LYS A 118 -2.09 18.25 -2.36
N PRO A 119 -2.40 17.29 -3.25
CA PRO A 119 -1.94 17.34 -4.64
C PRO A 119 -2.68 18.43 -5.42
N ASP A 120 -2.06 18.91 -6.50
CA ASP A 120 -2.62 19.99 -7.34
C ASP A 120 -3.98 19.62 -7.94
N SER A 121 -4.23 18.32 -8.17
CA SER A 121 -5.52 17.84 -8.67
C SER A 121 -5.80 16.36 -8.40
N TYR A 122 -6.74 16.07 -7.49
CA TYR A 122 -7.25 14.70 -7.29
C TYR A 122 -7.90 14.12 -8.56
N LYS A 123 -8.56 14.98 -9.37
CA LYS A 123 -9.16 14.58 -10.65
C LYS A 123 -8.09 14.10 -11.62
N GLN A 124 -6.94 14.80 -11.69
CA GLN A 124 -5.82 14.39 -12.53
C GLN A 124 -5.16 13.11 -12.02
N MET A 125 -5.04 12.92 -10.70
CA MET A 125 -4.57 11.64 -10.14
C MET A 125 -5.44 10.47 -10.62
N TYR A 126 -6.76 10.59 -10.46
CA TYR A 126 -7.69 9.54 -10.86
C TYR A 126 -7.69 9.29 -12.37
N ARG A 127 -7.69 10.36 -13.19
CA ARG A 127 -7.59 10.24 -14.66
C ARG A 127 -6.31 9.54 -15.07
N SER A 128 -5.18 9.88 -14.45
CA SER A 128 -3.88 9.26 -14.75
C SER A 128 -3.85 7.78 -14.39
N LEU A 129 -4.44 7.40 -13.25
CA LEU A 129 -4.64 6.00 -12.88
C LEU A 129 -5.52 5.28 -13.90
N ARG A 130 -6.71 5.83 -14.19
CA ARG A 130 -7.69 5.24 -15.12
C ARG A 130 -7.08 4.99 -16.51
N ASN A 131 -6.35 5.96 -17.05
CA ASN A 131 -5.70 5.83 -18.35
C ASN A 131 -4.67 4.69 -18.34
N LYS A 132 -3.82 4.61 -17.32
CA LYS A 132 -2.84 3.53 -17.20
C LYS A 132 -3.48 2.15 -17.06
N LEU A 133 -4.59 2.05 -16.32
CA LEU A 133 -5.36 0.80 -16.22
C LEU A 133 -6.00 0.42 -17.56
N ASN A 134 -6.50 1.40 -18.33
CA ASN A 134 -7.05 1.18 -19.67
C ASN A 134 -5.99 0.67 -20.65
N GLU A 135 -4.77 1.22 -20.57
CA GLU A 135 -3.58 0.79 -21.32
C GLU A 135 -3.04 -0.60 -20.88
N GLY A 136 -3.72 -1.27 -19.94
CA GLY A 136 -3.34 -2.61 -19.49
C GLY A 136 -2.17 -2.65 -18.50
N HIS A 137 -1.75 -1.51 -17.93
CA HIS A 137 -0.71 -1.48 -16.91
C HIS A 137 -1.19 -1.97 -15.54
N TYR A 138 -0.22 -2.32 -14.68
CA TYR A 138 -0.40 -2.63 -13.26
C TYR A 138 -1.33 -3.82 -12.98
N GLN A 139 -1.39 -4.82 -13.87
CA GLN A 139 -2.38 -5.92 -13.80
C GLN A 139 -2.35 -6.70 -12.48
N SER A 140 -1.18 -6.81 -11.83
CA SER A 140 -1.02 -7.50 -10.54
C SER A 140 -1.58 -6.71 -9.34
N LEU A 141 -1.79 -5.40 -9.48
CA LEU A 141 -2.31 -4.56 -8.40
C LEU A 141 -3.83 -4.66 -8.35
N GLU A 142 -4.36 -4.97 -7.18
CA GLU A 142 -5.79 -5.18 -6.93
C GLU A 142 -6.39 -4.09 -6.05
N ILE A 143 -5.62 -3.58 -5.09
CA ILE A 143 -6.09 -2.61 -4.10
C ILE A 143 -5.18 -1.38 -4.12
N LEU A 144 -5.79 -0.20 -4.23
CA LEU A 144 -5.15 1.08 -3.98
C LEU A 144 -5.82 1.73 -2.77
N THR A 145 -5.04 2.03 -1.74
CA THR A 145 -5.47 2.78 -0.57
C THR A 145 -4.85 4.17 -0.63
N VAL A 146 -5.66 5.21 -0.53
CA VAL A 146 -5.20 6.61 -0.47
C VAL A 146 -5.51 7.18 0.89
N ILE A 147 -4.48 7.63 1.60
CA ILE A 147 -4.59 8.40 2.85
C ILE A 147 -4.43 9.88 2.48
N TYR A 148 -5.48 10.67 2.69
CA TYR A 148 -5.53 12.09 2.38
C TYR A 148 -4.86 12.94 3.48
N PRO A 149 -4.55 14.22 3.23
CA PRO A 149 -3.85 15.08 4.22
C PRO A 149 -4.58 15.23 5.56
N ASN A 150 -5.90 15.06 5.58
CA ASN A 150 -6.73 15.08 6.78
C ASN A 150 -6.89 13.70 7.43
N ASN A 151 -6.03 12.73 7.09
CA ASN A 151 -6.07 11.33 7.51
C ASN A 151 -7.36 10.56 7.13
N GLN A 152 -8.21 11.13 6.27
CA GLN A 152 -9.28 10.33 5.67
C GLN A 152 -8.67 9.29 4.73
N VAL A 153 -9.31 8.13 4.64
CA VAL A 153 -8.81 7.03 3.81
C VAL A 153 -9.88 6.63 2.81
N LYS A 154 -9.44 6.39 1.57
CA LYS A 154 -10.28 5.81 0.53
C LYS A 154 -9.59 4.62 -0.10
N ILE A 155 -10.31 3.52 -0.17
CA ILE A 155 -9.85 2.25 -0.72
C ILE A 155 -10.53 2.06 -2.08
N TYR A 156 -9.73 1.75 -3.10
CA TYR A 156 -10.15 1.52 -4.47
C TYR A 156 -9.86 0.07 -4.84
N ASN A 157 -10.90 -0.64 -5.29
CA ASN A 157 -10.74 -1.94 -5.94
C ASN A 157 -10.40 -1.71 -7.42
N LEU A 158 -9.16 -2.00 -7.81
CA LEU A 158 -8.66 -1.74 -9.15
C LEU A 158 -9.28 -2.69 -10.19
N ASN A 159 -9.67 -3.91 -9.79
CA ASN A 159 -10.37 -4.84 -10.69
C ASN A 159 -11.75 -4.30 -11.09
N ARG A 160 -12.51 -3.78 -10.13
CA ARG A 160 -13.79 -3.11 -10.42
C ARG A 160 -13.63 -1.91 -11.34
N ILE A 161 -12.57 -1.12 -11.17
CA ILE A 161 -12.28 0.00 -12.07
C ILE A 161 -11.98 -0.50 -13.49
N ARG A 162 -11.17 -1.55 -13.64
CA ARG A 162 -10.88 -2.16 -14.96
C ARG A 162 -12.15 -2.69 -15.62
N GLU A 163 -13.02 -3.36 -14.89
CA GLU A 163 -14.32 -3.84 -15.40
C GLU A 163 -15.20 -2.68 -15.89
N TYR A 164 -15.28 -1.59 -15.12
CA TYR A 164 -16.05 -0.41 -15.52
C TYR A 164 -15.50 0.24 -16.79
N ILE A 165 -14.17 0.33 -16.92
CA ILE A 165 -13.50 0.83 -18.13
C ILE A 165 -13.89 -0.02 -19.34
N LYS A 166 -13.82 -1.36 -19.24
CA LYS A 166 -14.17 -2.27 -20.33
C LYS A 166 -15.63 -2.15 -20.79
N LYS A 167 -16.54 -1.84 -19.87
CA LYS A 167 -17.98 -1.68 -20.15
C LYS A 167 -18.36 -0.32 -20.72
N THR A 168 -17.48 0.68 -20.64
CA THR A 168 -17.76 2.02 -21.14
C THR A 168 -17.26 2.13 -22.58
N PRO A 169 -18.11 2.51 -23.56
CA PRO A 169 -17.66 2.77 -24.93
C PRO A 169 -16.50 3.78 -24.91
N GLN A 170 -15.42 3.46 -25.64
CA GLN A 170 -14.34 4.42 -25.84
C GLN A 170 -14.80 5.39 -26.93
N ILE A 171 -15.13 6.62 -26.53
CA ILE A 171 -15.45 7.73 -27.43
C ILE A 171 -14.15 8.24 -28.05
#